data_AF-A0A6J2YEA6-F1
#
_entry.id   AF-A0A6J2YEA6-F1
#
_cell.length_a   1.000
_cell.length_b   1.000
_cell.length_c   1.000
_cell.angle_alpha   90.00
_cell.angle_beta   90.00
_cell.angle_gamma   90.00
#
_symmetry.space_group_name_H-M   'P 1'
#
loop_
_entity.id
_entity.type
_entity.pdbx_description
1 polymer ?
#
loop_
_entity_poly.entity_id
_entity_poly.type
_entity_poly.pdbx_seq_one_letter_code
_entity_poly.pdbx_strand_id
1 'polypeptide(L)'
;MGTEDLLENTLLGMGNPLLDISSAVGKDFLTKYDLKENDAILADPKKHNDLYTELAENYKADYIAGGSVQNALRVCQWLVGKPKVTTFFGSVGRDKFSTILYDKATEDGVNARYQYNDKEPTGTCAVLILDHHRSLCANLAAANNFTIDHIRDSTNKKLIDSAQFYYVSGFFLTVNPPSIIEVAKVALAHDRPFAFNLSAAFISQFYKEPLLQVLPYVDVLFGNEQEAETFAQEQNFGTKDMKEIGIKISQLPKQNEKRSRVVILTQGVDPVLLIQDGEVTEYKVDEVPAEQLVDTNGAGDAFAGGFLSQYIQGRELDVCIKCGIWAARQIVQRSGCTFIGKPTFDPFA
;
A
#
# COMPACT_ATOMS: atom_id res chain seq x y z
N MET A 1 -10.49 -11.01 19.09
CA MET A 1 -10.71 -12.28 18.37
C MET A 1 -9.36 -12.97 18.23
N GLY A 2 -9.28 -14.30 18.30
CA GLY A 2 -8.02 -15.02 18.13
C GLY A 2 -7.67 -15.17 16.64
N THR A 3 -6.40 -15.41 16.32
CA THR A 3 -5.97 -15.68 14.93
C THR A 3 -6.66 -16.91 14.33
N GLU A 4 -6.98 -17.90 15.17
CA GLU A 4 -7.66 -19.13 14.76
C GLU A 4 -9.07 -18.89 14.22
N ASP A 5 -9.75 -17.84 14.71
CA ASP A 5 -11.12 -17.48 14.34
C ASP A 5 -11.21 -16.75 12.99
N LEU A 6 -10.08 -16.26 12.45
CA LEU A 6 -10.06 -15.55 11.17
C LEU A 6 -10.44 -16.48 10.02
N LEU A 7 -11.43 -16.11 9.23
CA LEU A 7 -11.84 -16.89 8.06
C LEU A 7 -10.92 -16.60 6.87
N GLU A 8 -10.86 -17.51 5.91
CA GLU A 8 -10.28 -17.21 4.60
C GLU A 8 -11.01 -16.02 3.97
N ASN A 9 -10.26 -15.15 3.28
CA ASN A 9 -10.74 -13.97 2.56
C ASN A 9 -11.33 -12.87 3.46
N THR A 10 -10.96 -12.87 4.76
CA THR A 10 -11.40 -11.86 5.74
C THR A 10 -11.02 -10.44 5.32
N LEU A 11 -9.83 -10.26 4.75
CA LEU A 11 -9.34 -8.96 4.24
C LEU A 11 -9.19 -9.02 2.72
N LEU A 12 -9.89 -8.15 2.01
CA LEU A 12 -9.75 -7.99 0.56
C LEU A 12 -9.02 -6.70 0.23
N GLY A 13 -7.97 -6.77 -0.58
CA GLY A 13 -7.32 -5.58 -1.12
C GLY A 13 -7.33 -5.53 -2.64
N MET A 14 -7.34 -4.30 -3.16
CA MET A 14 -7.27 -4.04 -4.59
C MET A 14 -6.15 -3.04 -4.89
N GLY A 15 -5.30 -3.35 -5.86
CA GLY A 15 -4.21 -2.46 -6.24
C GLY A 15 -3.48 -2.90 -7.50
N ASN A 16 -2.29 -2.33 -7.69
CA ASN A 16 -1.45 -2.58 -8.86
C ASN A 16 -0.37 -3.62 -8.49
N PRO A 17 -0.47 -4.88 -8.96
CA PRO A 17 0.60 -5.85 -8.80
C PRO A 17 1.73 -5.48 -9.76
N LEU A 18 2.90 -5.21 -9.21
CA LEU A 18 4.09 -4.79 -9.97
C LEU A 18 5.26 -5.68 -9.60
N LEU A 19 6.08 -6.04 -10.58
CA LEU A 19 7.38 -6.63 -10.33
C LEU A 19 8.40 -5.52 -10.09
N ASP A 20 8.96 -5.46 -8.90
CA ASP A 20 10.01 -4.52 -8.55
C ASP A 20 11.32 -5.02 -9.17
N ILE A 21 11.98 -4.14 -9.92
CA ILE A 21 13.34 -4.31 -10.46
C ILE A 21 14.21 -3.38 -9.63
N SER A 22 14.91 -3.94 -8.65
CA SER A 22 15.62 -3.17 -7.64
C SER A 22 17.12 -3.25 -7.80
N SER A 23 17.81 -2.11 -7.73
CA SER A 23 19.27 -2.09 -7.65
C SER A 23 19.77 -0.80 -7.00
N ALA A 24 20.95 -0.90 -6.37
CA ALA A 24 21.77 0.27 -6.10
C ALA A 24 22.21 0.93 -7.40
N VAL A 25 22.11 2.25 -7.48
CA VAL A 25 22.49 3.07 -8.64
C VAL A 25 23.26 4.32 -8.20
N GLY A 26 23.94 4.97 -9.15
CA GLY A 26 24.59 6.26 -8.93
C GLY A 26 23.63 7.44 -9.15
N LYS A 27 24.01 8.62 -8.64
CA LYS A 27 23.28 9.89 -8.83
C LYS A 27 23.18 10.30 -10.31
N ASP A 28 24.16 9.92 -11.11
CA ASP A 28 24.17 10.07 -12.57
C ASP A 28 23.04 9.30 -13.25
N PHE A 29 22.71 8.10 -12.75
CA PHE A 29 21.59 7.31 -13.26
C PHE A 29 20.25 8.00 -12.99
N LEU A 30 20.02 8.52 -11.78
CA LEU A 30 18.82 9.31 -11.47
C LEU A 30 18.72 10.55 -12.38
N THR A 31 19.83 11.26 -12.54
CA THR A 31 19.90 12.46 -13.37
C THR A 31 19.59 12.16 -14.84
N LYS A 32 20.11 11.05 -15.37
CA LYS A 32 19.86 10.60 -16.75
C LYS A 32 18.37 10.44 -17.06
N TYR A 33 17.60 9.94 -16.10
CA TYR A 33 16.17 9.66 -16.25
C TYR A 33 15.26 10.74 -15.65
N ASP A 34 15.80 11.89 -15.23
CA ASP A 34 15.02 12.99 -14.63
C ASP A 34 14.24 12.56 -13.37
N LEU A 35 14.88 11.72 -12.54
CA LEU A 35 14.31 11.16 -11.33
C LEU A 35 14.88 11.85 -10.08
N LYS A 36 14.02 12.05 -9.08
CA LYS A 36 14.40 12.64 -7.78
C LYS A 36 14.56 11.56 -6.72
N GLU A 37 15.43 11.82 -5.76
CA GLU A 37 15.56 11.03 -4.54
C GLU A 37 14.25 11.10 -3.73
N ASN A 38 13.81 9.98 -3.13
CA ASN A 38 12.56 9.85 -2.35
C ASN A 38 11.28 10.24 -3.10
N ASP A 39 11.21 9.95 -4.41
CA ASP A 39 10.05 10.23 -5.24
C ASP A 39 9.39 8.94 -5.73
N ALA A 40 8.10 9.04 -6.06
CA ALA A 40 7.32 7.96 -6.66
C ALA A 40 6.49 8.50 -7.82
N ILE A 41 6.86 8.12 -9.04
CA ILE A 41 6.24 8.61 -10.27
C ILE A 41 5.72 7.48 -11.16
N LEU A 42 4.81 7.83 -12.06
CA LEU A 42 4.46 6.99 -13.19
C LEU A 42 5.47 7.18 -14.33
N ALA A 43 5.83 6.11 -15.00
CA ALA A 43 6.77 6.13 -16.10
C ALA A 43 6.22 6.93 -17.29
N ASP A 44 6.87 8.04 -17.63
CA ASP A 44 6.74 8.69 -18.93
C ASP A 44 7.35 7.80 -20.03
N PRO A 45 6.57 7.29 -21.02
CA PRO A 45 7.07 6.42 -22.08
C PRO A 45 8.16 7.06 -22.95
N LYS A 46 8.25 8.39 -23.00
CA LYS A 46 9.29 9.08 -23.78
C LYS A 46 10.62 9.17 -23.05
N LYS A 47 10.60 9.18 -21.72
CA LYS A 47 11.80 9.35 -20.89
C LYS A 47 12.31 8.04 -20.29
N HIS A 48 11.41 7.14 -19.92
CA HIS A 48 11.72 5.99 -19.05
C HIS A 48 11.62 4.63 -19.75
N ASN A 49 11.38 4.58 -21.06
CA ASN A 49 11.22 3.30 -21.76
C ASN A 49 12.43 2.37 -21.60
N ASP A 50 13.63 2.94 -21.68
CA ASP A 50 14.89 2.17 -21.62
C ASP A 50 15.38 1.95 -20.18
N LEU A 51 14.74 2.59 -19.19
CA LEU A 51 15.12 2.53 -17.77
C LEU A 51 15.19 1.08 -17.27
N TYR A 52 14.13 0.31 -17.51
CA TYR A 52 13.96 -1.03 -16.94
C TYR A 52 14.94 -2.03 -17.55
N THR A 53 15.13 -1.98 -18.87
CA THR A 53 16.10 -2.82 -19.58
C THR A 53 17.52 -2.48 -19.16
N GLU A 54 17.87 -1.19 -19.09
CA GLU A 54 19.20 -0.76 -18.65
C GLU A 54 19.49 -1.18 -17.21
N LEU A 55 18.50 -1.03 -16.32
CA LEU A 55 18.61 -1.47 -14.93
C LEU A 55 18.80 -2.99 -14.83
N ALA A 56 18.06 -3.78 -15.62
CA ALA A 56 18.14 -5.24 -15.61
C ALA A 56 19.45 -5.78 -16.22
N GLU A 57 19.98 -5.15 -17.26
CA GLU A 57 21.15 -5.64 -17.99
C GLU A 57 22.48 -5.15 -17.41
N ASN A 58 22.53 -3.89 -16.96
CA ASN A 58 23.78 -3.25 -16.55
C ASN A 58 23.96 -3.18 -15.04
N TYR A 59 22.88 -3.32 -14.28
CA TYR A 59 22.90 -3.37 -12.84
C TYR A 59 22.45 -4.77 -12.40
N LYS A 60 23.05 -5.31 -11.34
CA LYS A 60 22.69 -6.65 -10.83
C LYS A 60 21.33 -6.59 -10.13
N ALA A 61 20.29 -6.36 -10.91
CA ALA A 61 18.97 -6.06 -10.39
C ALA A 61 18.32 -7.30 -9.77
N ASP A 62 17.74 -7.10 -8.60
CA ASP A 62 16.90 -8.08 -7.93
C ASP A 62 15.46 -7.94 -8.45
N TYR A 63 14.80 -9.08 -8.65
CA TYR A 63 13.39 -9.14 -9.04
C TYR A 63 12.56 -9.52 -7.82
N ILE A 64 11.77 -8.56 -7.32
CA ILE A 64 11.04 -8.69 -6.06
C ILE A 64 9.55 -8.53 -6.35
N ALA A 65 8.73 -9.40 -5.78
CA ALA A 65 7.28 -9.22 -5.87
C ALA A 65 6.86 -7.96 -5.12
N GLY A 66 6.33 -6.97 -5.84
CA GLY A 66 6.02 -5.65 -5.33
C GLY A 66 4.56 -5.27 -5.50
N GLY A 67 4.33 -3.96 -5.58
CA GLY A 67 3.00 -3.35 -5.60
C GLY A 67 2.47 -3.08 -4.19
N SER A 68 2.12 -1.82 -3.91
CA SER A 68 1.85 -1.34 -2.55
C SER A 68 0.83 -2.18 -1.77
N VAL A 69 -0.36 -2.41 -2.34
CA VAL A 69 -1.40 -3.22 -1.66
C VAL A 69 -0.99 -4.67 -1.52
N GLN A 70 -0.30 -5.22 -2.53
CA GLN A 70 0.17 -6.60 -2.48
C GLN A 70 1.22 -6.78 -1.37
N ASN A 71 2.16 -5.85 -1.23
CA ASN A 71 3.13 -5.80 -0.15
C ASN A 71 2.44 -5.78 1.23
N ALA A 72 1.48 -4.87 1.42
CA ALA A 72 0.74 -4.77 2.68
C ALA A 72 -0.02 -6.07 3.02
N LEU A 73 -0.64 -6.71 2.03
CA LEU A 73 -1.35 -7.98 2.24
C LEU A 73 -0.41 -9.15 2.50
N ARG A 74 0.77 -9.20 1.88
CA ARG A 74 1.82 -10.20 2.16
C ARG A 74 2.35 -10.06 3.59
N VAL A 75 2.63 -8.84 4.03
CA VAL A 75 3.07 -8.56 5.42
C VAL A 75 1.96 -8.90 6.43
N CYS A 76 0.72 -8.52 6.15
CA CYS A 76 -0.43 -8.90 6.97
C CYS A 76 -0.55 -10.42 7.07
N GLN A 77 -0.41 -11.12 5.95
CA GLN A 77 -0.51 -12.57 5.87
C GLN A 77 0.61 -13.30 6.63
N TRP A 78 1.84 -12.77 6.55
CA TRP A 78 2.99 -13.24 7.32
C TRP A 78 2.78 -13.12 8.83
N LEU A 79 2.26 -11.98 9.29
CA LEU A 79 1.95 -11.72 10.70
C LEU A 79 0.81 -12.59 11.24
N VAL A 80 -0.21 -12.82 10.41
CA VAL A 80 -1.35 -13.66 10.75
C VAL A 80 -0.97 -15.14 10.76
N GLY A 81 -0.06 -15.60 9.89
CA GLY A 81 0.43 -16.98 9.88
C GLY A 81 -0.62 -18.05 9.49
N LYS A 82 -1.84 -17.66 9.10
CA LYS A 82 -2.93 -18.53 8.63
C LYS A 82 -3.23 -18.24 7.17
N PRO A 83 -3.00 -19.16 6.21
CA PRO A 83 -3.06 -18.87 4.78
C PRO A 83 -4.46 -18.41 4.33
N LYS A 84 -4.48 -17.66 3.24
CA LYS A 84 -5.66 -17.15 2.51
C LYS A 84 -6.56 -16.26 3.34
N VAL A 85 -6.11 -15.71 4.47
CA VAL A 85 -6.86 -14.70 5.21
C VAL A 85 -6.96 -13.42 4.39
N THR A 86 -5.92 -13.09 3.63
CA THR A 86 -5.92 -11.95 2.71
C THR A 86 -6.22 -12.38 1.28
N THR A 87 -6.99 -11.58 0.55
CA THR A 87 -7.30 -11.74 -0.88
C THR A 87 -6.83 -10.50 -1.63
N PHE A 88 -6.11 -10.68 -2.74
CA PHE A 88 -5.60 -9.59 -3.54
C PHE A 88 -6.19 -9.58 -4.94
N PHE A 89 -6.75 -8.45 -5.37
CA PHE A 89 -7.20 -8.19 -6.73
C PHE A 89 -6.27 -7.19 -7.43
N GLY A 90 -5.94 -7.48 -8.69
CA GLY A 90 -5.11 -6.66 -9.55
C GLY A 90 -5.04 -7.24 -10.95
N SER A 91 -4.41 -6.55 -11.89
CA SER A 91 -4.29 -7.00 -13.29
C SER A 91 -2.83 -7.22 -13.67
N VAL A 92 -2.54 -8.31 -14.37
CA VAL A 92 -1.19 -8.73 -14.79
C VAL A 92 -1.20 -9.22 -16.23
N GLY A 93 -0.04 -9.25 -16.88
CA GLY A 93 0.13 -9.84 -18.20
C GLY A 93 0.19 -11.37 -18.13
N ARG A 94 0.12 -12.05 -19.28
CA ARG A 94 0.44 -13.48 -19.38
C ARG A 94 1.90 -13.70 -19.70
N ASP A 95 2.76 -13.57 -18.69
CA ASP A 95 4.21 -13.66 -18.84
C ASP A 95 4.89 -14.26 -17.61
N LYS A 96 6.23 -14.30 -17.66
CA LYS A 96 7.05 -14.83 -16.56
C LYS A 96 6.98 -13.95 -15.32
N PHE A 97 6.74 -12.65 -15.46
CA PHE A 97 6.67 -11.72 -14.35
C PHE A 97 5.39 -11.92 -13.54
N SER A 98 4.25 -12.17 -14.19
CA SER A 98 3.03 -12.54 -13.47
C SER A 98 3.14 -13.89 -12.76
N THR A 99 3.93 -14.81 -13.30
CA THR A 99 4.24 -16.09 -12.63
C THR A 99 5.03 -15.83 -11.35
N ILE A 100 6.10 -15.02 -11.40
CA ILE A 100 6.88 -14.64 -10.21
C ILE A 100 6.02 -13.96 -9.14
N LEU A 101 5.17 -13.01 -9.54
CA LEU A 101 4.26 -12.32 -8.63
C LEU A 101 3.27 -13.28 -7.96
N TYR A 102 2.67 -14.17 -8.75
CA TYR A 102 1.71 -15.15 -8.26
C TYR A 102 2.36 -16.13 -7.29
N ASP A 103 3.50 -16.70 -7.66
CA ASP A 103 4.22 -17.69 -6.84
C ASP A 103 4.63 -17.06 -5.51
N LYS A 104 5.17 -15.83 -5.51
CA LYS A 104 5.57 -15.15 -4.27
C LYS A 104 4.40 -14.77 -3.38
N ALA A 105 3.32 -14.22 -3.95
CA ALA A 105 2.13 -13.88 -3.17
C ALA A 105 1.50 -15.13 -2.54
N THR A 106 1.44 -16.24 -3.28
CA THR A 106 0.85 -17.50 -2.79
C THR A 106 1.78 -18.28 -1.85
N GLU A 107 3.10 -18.21 -2.01
CA GLU A 107 4.10 -18.71 -1.06
C GLU A 107 3.92 -18.05 0.31
N ASP A 108 3.68 -16.73 0.33
CA ASP A 108 3.38 -16.00 1.56
C ASP A 108 1.96 -16.25 2.08
N GLY A 109 1.13 -16.99 1.33
CA GLY A 109 -0.22 -17.41 1.72
C GLY A 109 -1.35 -16.50 1.25
N VAL A 110 -1.09 -15.46 0.45
CA VAL A 110 -2.14 -14.57 -0.06
C VAL A 110 -3.01 -15.31 -1.09
N ASN A 111 -4.34 -15.13 -1.03
CA ASN A 111 -5.24 -15.56 -2.09
C ASN A 111 -5.19 -14.55 -3.26
N ALA A 112 -4.19 -14.68 -4.13
CA ALA A 112 -4.03 -13.82 -5.30
C ALA A 112 -5.06 -14.15 -6.39
N ARG A 113 -5.85 -13.15 -6.79
CA ARG A 113 -6.91 -13.25 -7.80
C ARG A 113 -6.68 -12.20 -8.88
N TYR A 114 -5.66 -12.44 -9.70
CA TYR A 114 -5.33 -11.54 -10.80
C TYR A 114 -6.33 -11.64 -11.95
N GLN A 115 -6.62 -10.50 -12.56
CA GLN A 115 -7.11 -10.42 -13.93
C GLN A 115 -5.92 -10.59 -14.88
N TYR A 116 -6.05 -11.47 -15.87
CA TYR A 116 -4.99 -11.67 -16.85
C TYR A 116 -5.31 -10.91 -18.14
N ASN A 117 -4.33 -10.15 -18.62
CA ASN A 117 -4.36 -9.42 -19.87
C ASN A 117 -3.47 -10.11 -20.92
N ASP A 118 -3.99 -10.30 -22.13
CA ASP A 118 -3.27 -10.98 -23.23
C ASP A 118 -2.49 -10.01 -24.14
N LYS A 119 -2.66 -8.69 -23.97
CA LYS A 119 -2.12 -7.64 -24.85
C LYS A 119 -0.97 -6.88 -24.23
N GLU A 120 -1.03 -6.63 -22.93
CA GLU A 120 -0.04 -5.85 -22.18
C GLU A 120 0.81 -6.76 -21.30
N PRO A 121 2.12 -6.48 -21.15
CA PRO A 121 2.96 -7.19 -20.20
C PRO A 121 2.58 -6.83 -18.75
N THR A 122 3.01 -7.66 -17.81
CA THR A 122 2.93 -7.37 -16.37
C THR A 122 3.68 -6.09 -16.05
N GLY A 123 3.09 -5.24 -15.20
CA GLY A 123 3.69 -3.99 -14.77
C GLY A 123 4.96 -4.18 -13.95
N THR A 124 5.86 -3.21 -14.05
CA THR A 124 7.16 -3.21 -13.37
C THR A 124 7.37 -1.89 -12.62
N CYS A 125 8.10 -1.94 -11.51
CA CYS A 125 8.55 -0.75 -10.80
C CYS A 125 10.07 -0.74 -10.74
N ALA A 126 10.73 0.28 -11.26
CA ALA A 126 12.15 0.46 -11.04
C ALA A 126 12.35 1.04 -9.64
N VAL A 127 13.08 0.31 -8.80
CA VAL A 127 13.42 0.70 -7.42
C VAL A 127 14.90 1.06 -7.39
N LEU A 128 15.16 2.36 -7.50
CA LEU A 128 16.52 2.90 -7.62
C LEU A 128 17.02 3.32 -6.25
N ILE A 129 18.00 2.60 -5.72
CA ILE A 129 18.55 2.84 -4.38
C ILE A 129 19.81 3.69 -4.50
N LEU A 130 19.80 4.86 -3.86
CA LEU A 130 20.98 5.74 -3.72
C LEU A 130 21.19 6.03 -2.23
N ASP A 131 22.26 5.49 -1.66
CA ASP A 131 22.52 5.47 -0.22
C ASP A 131 21.32 4.88 0.56
N HIS A 132 20.57 5.71 1.30
CA HIS A 132 19.37 5.31 2.05
C HIS A 132 18.07 5.83 1.41
N HIS A 133 18.17 6.52 0.28
CA HIS A 133 17.05 7.09 -0.46
C HIS A 133 16.64 6.15 -1.60
N ARG A 134 15.34 6.18 -1.95
CA ARG A 134 14.84 5.44 -3.12
C ARG A 134 14.09 6.35 -4.08
N SER A 135 14.22 6.09 -5.37
CA SER A 135 13.36 6.66 -6.41
C SER A 135 12.57 5.54 -7.07
N LEU A 136 11.25 5.69 -7.11
CA LEU A 136 10.31 4.72 -7.67
C LEU A 136 9.76 5.24 -8.99
N CYS A 137 9.93 4.47 -10.06
CA CYS A 137 9.33 4.75 -11.35
C CYS A 137 8.50 3.54 -11.79
N ALA A 138 7.17 3.70 -11.78
CA ALA A 138 6.23 2.61 -12.04
C ALA A 138 5.73 2.63 -13.49
N ASN A 139 5.97 1.53 -14.21
CA ASN A 139 5.32 1.22 -15.49
C ASN A 139 4.16 0.25 -15.22
N LEU A 140 2.94 0.77 -15.18
CA LEU A 140 1.77 -0.03 -14.80
C LEU A 140 1.45 -1.14 -15.81
N ALA A 141 1.66 -0.91 -17.11
CA ALA A 141 1.32 -1.85 -18.18
C ALA A 141 -0.05 -2.55 -17.94
N ALA A 142 -0.09 -3.89 -17.87
CA ALA A 142 -1.33 -4.65 -17.63
C ALA A 142 -2.09 -4.25 -16.35
N ALA A 143 -1.42 -3.74 -15.31
CA ALA A 143 -2.10 -3.26 -14.11
C ALA A 143 -3.07 -2.11 -14.43
N ASN A 144 -2.73 -1.26 -15.42
CA ASN A 144 -3.57 -0.16 -15.88
C ASN A 144 -4.83 -0.62 -16.64
N ASN A 145 -4.90 -1.91 -16.99
CA ASN A 145 -5.99 -2.50 -17.75
C ASN A 145 -6.96 -3.29 -16.87
N PHE A 146 -6.91 -3.11 -15.54
CA PHE A 146 -7.91 -3.69 -14.65
C PHE A 146 -9.30 -3.16 -15.02
N THR A 147 -10.28 -4.07 -15.15
CA THR A 147 -11.65 -3.71 -15.50
C THR A 147 -12.63 -4.04 -14.40
N ILE A 148 -13.72 -3.28 -14.37
CA ILE A 148 -14.83 -3.50 -13.41
C ILE A 148 -15.49 -4.88 -13.59
N ASP A 149 -15.37 -5.49 -14.77
CA ASP A 149 -15.91 -6.83 -15.02
C ASP A 149 -15.22 -7.88 -14.14
N HIS A 150 -13.95 -7.66 -13.75
CA HIS A 150 -13.24 -8.56 -12.85
C HIS A 150 -13.89 -8.63 -11.47
N ILE A 151 -14.33 -7.49 -10.91
CA ILE A 151 -15.02 -7.46 -9.61
C ILE A 151 -16.48 -7.95 -9.69
N ARG A 152 -17.08 -7.88 -10.89
CA ARG A 152 -18.46 -8.32 -11.16
C ARG A 152 -18.57 -9.78 -11.57
N ASP A 153 -17.46 -10.42 -11.92
CA ASP A 153 -17.42 -11.87 -12.09
C ASP A 153 -18.02 -12.56 -10.86
N SER A 154 -18.85 -13.57 -11.10
CA SER A 154 -19.63 -14.23 -10.04
C SER A 154 -18.78 -14.84 -8.93
N THR A 155 -17.54 -15.25 -9.22
CA THR A 155 -16.63 -15.82 -8.22
C THR A 155 -15.95 -14.74 -7.39
N ASN A 156 -15.49 -13.67 -8.03
CA ASN A 156 -14.85 -12.54 -7.36
C ASN A 156 -15.84 -11.70 -6.54
N LYS A 157 -17.06 -11.53 -7.05
CA LYS A 157 -18.15 -10.85 -6.34
C LYS A 157 -18.43 -11.52 -4.98
N LYS A 158 -18.43 -12.85 -4.93
CA LYS A 158 -18.60 -13.59 -3.66
C LYS A 158 -17.49 -13.30 -2.65
N LEU A 159 -16.25 -13.15 -3.11
CA LEU A 159 -15.13 -12.78 -2.25
C LEU A 159 -15.36 -11.38 -1.67
N ILE A 160 -15.76 -10.40 -2.49
CA ILE A 160 -16.12 -9.05 -2.05
C ILE A 160 -17.27 -9.09 -1.04
N ASP A 161 -18.35 -9.82 -1.34
CA ASP A 161 -19.53 -9.91 -0.48
C ASP A 161 -19.23 -10.60 0.87
N SER A 162 -18.20 -11.45 0.94
CA SER A 162 -17.82 -12.20 2.15
C SER A 162 -16.71 -11.54 2.99
N ALA A 163 -15.87 -10.69 2.38
CA ALA A 163 -14.77 -10.03 3.07
C ALA A 163 -15.27 -9.14 4.21
N GLN A 164 -14.63 -9.17 5.38
CA GLN A 164 -15.02 -8.35 6.54
C GLN A 164 -14.31 -7.00 6.58
N PHE A 165 -13.18 -6.88 5.88
CA PHE A 165 -12.35 -5.68 5.81
C PHE A 165 -11.88 -5.46 4.37
N TYR A 166 -11.66 -4.19 4.01
CA TYR A 166 -11.18 -3.81 2.69
C TYR A 166 -9.97 -2.87 2.80
N TYR A 167 -8.99 -3.01 1.90
CA TYR A 167 -7.83 -2.11 1.83
C TYR A 167 -7.47 -1.76 0.38
N VAL A 168 -7.41 -0.48 0.04
CA VAL A 168 -7.09 0.00 -1.31
C VAL A 168 -6.04 1.11 -1.23
N SER A 169 -5.07 1.12 -2.15
CA SER A 169 -4.11 2.22 -2.28
C SER A 169 -4.62 3.32 -3.21
N GLY A 170 -4.21 4.56 -2.96
CA GLY A 170 -4.37 5.72 -3.83
C GLY A 170 -3.88 5.47 -5.25
N PHE A 171 -2.82 4.68 -5.44
CA PHE A 171 -2.35 4.26 -6.76
C PHE A 171 -3.42 3.59 -7.63
N PHE A 172 -4.44 2.97 -7.04
CA PHE A 172 -5.50 2.31 -7.82
C PHE A 172 -6.52 3.31 -8.38
N LEU A 173 -6.51 4.57 -7.92
CA LEU A 173 -7.28 5.67 -8.52
C LEU A 173 -6.79 6.01 -9.93
N THR A 174 -5.55 5.67 -10.27
CA THR A 174 -5.01 5.89 -11.62
C THR A 174 -5.55 4.87 -12.63
N VAL A 175 -6.18 3.80 -12.15
CA VAL A 175 -6.56 2.63 -12.94
C VAL A 175 -8.08 2.49 -13.03
N ASN A 176 -8.76 2.30 -11.89
CA ASN A 176 -10.19 2.03 -11.91
C ASN A 176 -10.95 2.56 -10.68
N PRO A 177 -11.10 3.90 -10.54
CA PRO A 177 -11.95 4.50 -9.50
C PRO A 177 -13.37 3.90 -9.40
N PRO A 178 -14.06 3.55 -10.50
CA PRO A 178 -15.38 2.91 -10.41
C PRO A 178 -15.39 1.61 -9.59
N SER A 179 -14.36 0.76 -9.72
CA SER A 179 -14.24 -0.46 -8.93
C SER A 179 -14.05 -0.17 -7.44
N ILE A 180 -13.27 0.87 -7.09
CA ILE A 180 -13.07 1.31 -5.71
C ILE A 180 -14.42 1.72 -5.10
N ILE A 181 -15.19 2.55 -5.82
CA ILE A 181 -16.49 3.02 -5.36
C ILE A 181 -17.49 1.87 -5.21
N GLU A 182 -17.51 0.89 -6.12
CA GLU A 182 -18.42 -0.26 -6.03
C GLU A 182 -18.11 -1.11 -4.78
N VAL A 183 -16.84 -1.41 -4.52
CA VAL A 183 -16.42 -2.15 -3.31
C VAL A 183 -16.66 -1.34 -2.04
N ALA A 184 -16.38 -0.04 -2.05
CA ALA A 184 -16.63 0.84 -0.91
C ALA A 184 -18.12 0.93 -0.55
N LYS A 185 -19.01 0.91 -1.54
CA LYS A 185 -20.46 0.83 -1.32
C LYS A 185 -20.90 -0.50 -0.72
N VAL A 186 -20.29 -1.62 -1.14
CA VAL A 186 -20.54 -2.93 -0.51
C VAL A 186 -20.08 -2.93 0.95
N ALA A 187 -18.89 -2.38 1.22
CA ALA A 187 -18.38 -2.22 2.58
C ALA A 187 -19.35 -1.43 3.47
N LEU A 188 -19.81 -0.26 2.98
CA LEU A 188 -20.79 0.58 3.66
C LEU A 188 -22.11 -0.17 3.92
N ALA A 189 -22.67 -0.83 2.90
CA ALA A 189 -23.95 -1.54 3.00
C ALA A 189 -23.93 -2.68 4.03
N HIS A 190 -22.76 -3.28 4.26
CA HIS A 190 -22.55 -4.32 5.25
C HIS A 190 -21.95 -3.82 6.57
N ASP A 191 -21.81 -2.50 6.75
CA ASP A 191 -21.18 -1.88 7.91
C ASP A 191 -19.76 -2.40 8.21
N ARG A 192 -18.98 -2.63 7.16
CA ARG A 192 -17.62 -3.18 7.22
C ARG A 192 -16.56 -2.11 7.03
N PRO A 193 -15.41 -2.18 7.74
CA PRO A 193 -14.36 -1.18 7.60
C PRO A 193 -13.74 -1.13 6.21
N PHE A 194 -13.67 0.08 5.64
CA PHE A 194 -12.95 0.35 4.39
C PHE A 194 -11.70 1.21 4.66
N ALA A 195 -10.52 0.61 4.49
CA ALA A 195 -9.24 1.25 4.67
C ALA A 195 -8.64 1.73 3.34
N PHE A 196 -7.97 2.88 3.36
CA PHE A 196 -7.41 3.51 2.17
C PHE A 196 -6.05 4.15 2.47
N ASN A 197 -5.16 4.21 1.49
CA ASN A 197 -3.85 4.87 1.61
C ASN A 197 -3.72 6.02 0.61
N LEU A 198 -3.19 7.18 1.00
CA LEU A 198 -2.96 8.32 0.09
C LEU A 198 -1.89 8.02 -0.98
N SER A 199 -0.91 7.19 -0.65
CA SER A 199 0.07 6.51 -1.50
C SER A 199 1.15 7.36 -2.16
N ALA A 200 0.83 8.54 -2.68
CA ALA A 200 1.83 9.47 -3.21
C ALA A 200 1.25 10.88 -3.35
N ALA A 201 2.14 11.89 -3.29
CA ALA A 201 1.78 13.29 -3.49
C ALA A 201 1.01 13.53 -4.81
N PHE A 202 1.44 12.86 -5.90
CA PHE A 202 0.82 13.02 -7.22
C PHE A 202 -0.66 12.58 -7.25
N ILE A 203 -1.09 11.69 -6.34
CA ILE A 203 -2.50 11.28 -6.24
C ILE A 203 -3.36 12.46 -5.82
N SER A 204 -2.94 13.20 -4.79
CA SER A 204 -3.64 14.40 -4.33
C SER A 204 -3.62 15.52 -5.38
N GLN A 205 -2.53 15.64 -6.16
CA GLN A 205 -2.37 16.67 -7.18
C GLN A 205 -3.17 16.40 -8.46
N PHE A 206 -3.13 15.18 -8.98
CA PHE A 206 -3.67 14.87 -10.32
C PHE A 206 -4.93 14.00 -10.29
N TYR A 207 -5.22 13.32 -9.17
CA TYR A 207 -6.38 12.45 -8.99
C TYR A 207 -7.28 12.91 -7.84
N LYS A 208 -7.26 14.22 -7.55
CA LYS A 208 -8.06 14.86 -6.49
C LYS A 208 -9.54 14.52 -6.56
N GLU A 209 -10.15 14.60 -7.75
CA GLU A 209 -11.58 14.36 -7.92
C GLU A 209 -11.96 12.91 -7.57
N PRO A 210 -11.33 11.86 -8.16
CA PRO A 210 -11.53 10.48 -7.71
C PRO A 210 -11.26 10.25 -6.22
N LEU A 211 -10.19 10.84 -5.68
CA LEU A 211 -9.85 10.72 -4.26
C LEU A 211 -10.99 11.25 -3.36
N LEU A 212 -11.49 12.45 -3.66
CA LEU A 212 -12.59 13.07 -2.92
C LEU A 212 -13.91 12.31 -3.05
N GLN A 213 -14.12 11.55 -4.12
CA GLN A 213 -15.29 10.66 -4.24
C GLN A 213 -15.19 9.41 -3.36
N VAL A 214 -13.97 8.91 -3.12
CA VAL A 214 -13.73 7.71 -2.29
C VAL A 214 -13.70 8.05 -0.79
N LEU A 215 -13.11 9.19 -0.41
CA LEU A 215 -12.93 9.59 0.99
C LEU A 215 -14.18 9.49 1.87
N PRO A 216 -15.42 9.81 1.40
CA PRO A 216 -16.63 9.63 2.20
C PRO A 216 -16.89 8.20 2.67
N TYR A 217 -16.33 7.19 2.03
CA TYR A 217 -16.46 5.79 2.43
C TYR A 217 -15.31 5.28 3.31
N VAL A 218 -14.23 6.06 3.45
CA VAL A 218 -13.01 5.63 4.14
C VAL A 218 -13.18 5.73 5.65
N ASP A 219 -13.00 4.59 6.32
CA ASP A 219 -13.00 4.44 7.77
C ASP A 219 -11.60 4.59 8.37
N VAL A 220 -10.58 4.05 7.69
CA VAL A 220 -9.16 4.16 8.11
C VAL A 220 -8.36 4.73 6.95
N LEU A 221 -7.75 5.90 7.12
CA LEU A 221 -6.90 6.53 6.12
C LEU A 221 -5.44 6.51 6.57
N PHE A 222 -4.57 5.93 5.74
CA PHE A 222 -3.13 5.98 5.90
C PHE A 222 -2.51 7.06 5.00
N GLY A 223 -1.43 7.68 5.47
CA GLY A 223 -0.54 8.47 4.64
C GLY A 223 0.80 8.72 5.33
N ASN A 224 1.75 9.28 4.61
CA ASN A 224 2.95 9.89 5.21
C ASN A 224 2.84 11.42 5.26
N GLU A 225 3.84 12.06 5.87
CA GLU A 225 3.96 13.52 5.98
C GLU A 225 3.85 14.25 4.64
N GLN A 226 4.52 13.77 3.60
CA GLN A 226 4.54 14.41 2.29
C GLN A 226 3.17 14.31 1.60
N GLU A 227 2.54 13.14 1.67
CA GLU A 227 1.21 12.88 1.13
C GLU A 227 0.15 13.73 1.84
N ALA A 228 0.23 13.81 3.17
CA ALA A 228 -0.69 14.59 3.99
C ALA A 228 -0.51 16.10 3.77
N GLU A 229 0.72 16.59 3.70
CA GLU A 229 1.00 17.99 3.39
C GLU A 229 0.48 18.33 1.99
N THR A 230 0.75 17.48 1.00
CA THR A 230 0.25 17.70 -0.37
C THR A 230 -1.27 17.68 -0.41
N PHE A 231 -1.92 16.74 0.29
CA PHE A 231 -3.37 16.71 0.40
C PHE A 231 -3.92 18.00 1.02
N ALA A 232 -3.31 18.48 2.11
CA ALA A 232 -3.72 19.71 2.78
C ALA A 232 -3.58 20.95 1.88
N GLN A 233 -2.51 21.03 1.09
CA GLN A 233 -2.32 22.07 0.08
C GLN A 233 -3.44 22.03 -0.96
N GLU A 234 -3.71 20.85 -1.53
CA GLU A 234 -4.75 20.67 -2.56
C GLU A 234 -6.17 20.93 -2.03
N GLN A 235 -6.42 20.69 -0.74
CA GLN A 235 -7.70 21.02 -0.09
C GLN A 235 -7.74 22.44 0.49
N ASN A 236 -6.70 23.26 0.30
CA ASN A 236 -6.59 24.62 0.85
C ASN A 236 -6.81 24.69 2.36
N PHE A 237 -6.27 23.73 3.12
CA PHE A 237 -6.43 23.68 4.57
C PHE A 237 -5.76 24.83 5.33
N GLY A 238 -4.82 25.55 4.68
CA GLY A 238 -4.17 26.73 5.25
C GLY A 238 -3.20 26.43 6.40
N THR A 239 -2.72 25.20 6.51
CA THR A 239 -1.80 24.75 7.57
C THR A 239 -0.78 23.76 7.01
N LYS A 240 0.39 23.70 7.65
CA LYS A 240 1.43 22.68 7.46
C LYS A 240 1.64 21.84 8.72
N ASP A 241 0.89 22.11 9.79
CA ASP A 241 0.98 21.33 11.02
C ASP A 241 0.32 19.97 10.81
N MET A 242 1.10 18.90 10.96
CA MET A 242 0.65 17.54 10.68
C MET A 242 -0.51 17.07 11.56
N LYS A 243 -0.59 17.57 12.81
CA LYS A 243 -1.70 17.25 13.71
C LYS A 243 -2.97 17.97 13.26
N GLU A 244 -2.87 19.25 12.93
CA GLU A 244 -3.99 20.03 12.40
C GLU A 244 -4.50 19.46 11.06
N ILE A 245 -3.57 19.07 10.16
CA ILE A 245 -3.90 18.37 8.91
C ILE A 245 -4.68 17.10 9.21
N GLY A 246 -4.17 16.23 10.08
CA GLY A 246 -4.84 14.99 10.48
C GLY A 246 -6.24 15.21 11.04
N ILE A 247 -6.43 16.23 11.90
CA ILE A 247 -7.73 16.61 12.45
C ILE A 247 -8.69 17.02 11.32
N LYS A 248 -8.28 17.89 10.41
CA LYS A 248 -9.14 18.33 9.28
C LYS A 248 -9.51 17.17 8.36
N ILE A 249 -8.58 16.25 8.08
CA ILE A 249 -8.86 15.03 7.31
C ILE A 249 -9.90 14.16 8.02
N SER A 250 -9.75 13.96 9.34
CA SER A 250 -10.67 13.13 10.13
C SER A 250 -12.11 13.66 10.10
N GLN A 251 -12.27 14.98 9.95
CA GLN A 251 -13.56 15.70 9.92
C GLN A 251 -14.18 15.82 8.53
N LEU A 252 -13.51 15.37 7.47
CA LEU A 252 -14.08 15.40 6.12
C LEU A 252 -15.39 14.61 6.06
N PRO A 253 -16.32 14.96 5.13
CA PRO A 253 -17.60 14.27 5.00
C PRO A 253 -17.46 12.75 4.95
N LYS A 254 -18.39 12.04 5.60
CA LYS A 254 -18.38 10.59 5.72
C LYS A 254 -19.80 10.03 5.60
N GLN A 255 -19.94 8.91 4.90
CA GLN A 255 -21.23 8.24 4.64
C GLN A 255 -21.63 7.31 5.78
N ASN A 256 -20.69 6.60 6.40
CA ASN A 256 -20.98 5.79 7.58
C ASN A 256 -20.92 6.65 8.84
N GLU A 257 -22.09 6.99 9.39
CA GLU A 257 -22.25 7.79 10.61
C GLU A 257 -21.99 7.00 11.91
N LYS A 258 -21.93 5.66 11.84
CA LYS A 258 -21.74 4.81 13.03
C LYS A 258 -20.27 4.63 13.42
N ARG A 259 -19.36 4.95 12.51
CA ARG A 259 -17.91 4.76 12.70
C ARG A 259 -17.20 6.06 12.37
N SER A 260 -16.46 6.59 13.32
CA SER A 260 -15.60 7.75 13.06
C SER A 260 -14.43 7.39 12.15
N ARG A 261 -13.94 8.37 11.38
CA ARG A 261 -12.73 8.17 10.57
C ARG A 261 -11.51 8.16 11.49
N VAL A 262 -10.67 7.15 11.30
CA VAL A 262 -9.32 7.08 11.86
C VAL A 262 -8.34 7.54 10.78
N VAL A 263 -7.45 8.46 11.11
CA VAL A 263 -6.38 8.93 10.22
C VAL A 263 -5.04 8.58 10.87
N ILE A 264 -4.15 7.96 10.10
CA ILE A 264 -2.84 7.50 10.55
C ILE A 264 -1.77 8.11 9.66
N LEU A 265 -0.94 8.98 10.23
CA LEU A 265 0.10 9.70 9.50
C LEU A 265 1.49 9.27 9.99
N THR A 266 2.28 8.70 9.09
CA THR A 266 3.66 8.28 9.35
C THR A 266 4.64 9.40 8.98
N GLN A 267 5.75 9.52 9.72
CA GLN A 267 6.69 10.66 9.61
C GLN A 267 8.16 10.18 9.62
N GLY A 268 8.43 9.06 8.94
CA GLY A 268 9.77 8.44 8.96
C GLY A 268 10.19 8.00 10.36
N VAL A 269 11.17 8.70 10.95
CA VAL A 269 11.67 8.46 12.31
C VAL A 269 10.86 9.21 13.38
N ASP A 270 10.09 10.22 12.99
CA ASP A 270 9.23 10.96 13.90
C ASP A 270 7.99 10.13 14.30
N PRO A 271 7.32 10.48 15.42
CA PRO A 271 6.20 9.70 15.92
C PRO A 271 5.08 9.51 14.88
N VAL A 272 4.50 8.32 14.83
CA VAL A 272 3.29 8.08 14.05
C VAL A 272 2.12 8.77 14.76
N LEU A 273 1.32 9.53 14.00
CA LEU A 273 0.14 10.21 14.50
C LEU A 273 -1.10 9.35 14.24
N LEU A 274 -1.86 9.06 15.30
CA LEU A 274 -3.20 8.51 15.24
C LEU A 274 -4.19 9.63 15.55
N ILE A 275 -5.11 9.91 14.63
CA ILE A 275 -6.14 10.92 14.80
C ILE A 275 -7.52 10.27 14.70
N GLN A 276 -8.33 10.46 15.72
CA GLN A 276 -9.72 9.98 15.76
C GLN A 276 -10.54 10.91 16.65
N ASP A 277 -11.75 11.27 16.21
CA ASP A 277 -12.70 12.06 17.01
C ASP A 277 -12.15 13.41 17.53
N GLY A 278 -11.23 14.02 16.77
CA GLY A 278 -10.57 15.28 17.12
C GLY A 278 -9.40 15.15 18.09
N GLU A 279 -9.11 13.94 18.58
CA GLU A 279 -7.98 13.63 19.43
C GLU A 279 -6.78 13.16 18.60
N VAL A 280 -5.57 13.50 19.07
CA VAL A 280 -4.30 13.11 18.44
C VAL A 280 -3.47 12.35 19.45
N THR A 281 -3.09 11.12 19.10
CA THR A 281 -2.17 10.27 19.89
C THR A 281 -0.89 10.04 19.11
N GLU A 282 0.25 10.15 19.78
CA GLU A 282 1.56 9.98 19.18
C GLU A 282 2.19 8.65 19.60
N TYR A 283 2.74 7.92 18.63
CA TYR A 283 3.43 6.66 18.85
C TYR A 283 4.88 6.79 18.42
N LYS A 284 5.78 6.72 19.39
CA LYS A 284 7.23 6.80 19.13
C LYS A 284 7.67 5.66 18.22
N VAL A 285 8.51 6.01 17.25
CA VAL A 285 9.22 5.05 16.40
C VAL A 285 10.62 4.89 16.98
N ASP A 286 10.99 3.67 17.37
CA ASP A 286 12.37 3.40 17.72
C ASP A 286 13.21 3.36 16.45
N GLU A 287 14.23 4.21 16.37
CA GLU A 287 15.13 4.25 15.23
C GLU A 287 15.83 2.91 15.02
N VAL A 288 15.97 2.53 13.75
CA VAL A 288 16.83 1.43 13.32
C VAL A 288 18.22 2.03 13.10
N PRO A 289 19.29 1.48 13.70
CA PRO A 289 20.66 1.97 13.46
C PRO A 289 20.98 2.03 11.97
N ALA A 290 21.66 3.08 11.52
CA ALA A 290 21.92 3.33 10.09
C ALA A 290 22.66 2.16 9.41
N GLU A 291 23.52 1.46 10.14
CA GLU A 291 24.24 0.27 9.67
C GLU A 291 23.34 -0.96 9.44
N GLN A 292 22.13 -0.96 10.00
CA GLN A 292 21.11 -1.99 9.78
C GLN A 292 20.09 -1.55 8.72
N LEU A 293 20.09 -0.28 8.32
CA LEU A 293 19.17 0.26 7.33
C LEU A 293 19.63 -0.14 5.91
N VAL A 294 18.88 -1.04 5.28
CA VAL A 294 19.22 -1.57 3.96
C VAL A 294 18.39 -0.90 2.87
N ASP A 295 17.07 -0.81 3.04
CA ASP A 295 16.17 -0.25 2.03
C ASP A 295 14.92 0.32 2.72
N THR A 296 14.57 1.58 2.44
CA THR A 296 13.36 2.19 2.98
C THR A 296 12.11 1.91 2.14
N ASN A 297 12.25 1.20 1.02
CA ASN A 297 11.15 0.78 0.16
C ASN A 297 10.18 -0.17 0.90
N GLY A 298 8.89 0.02 0.68
CA GLY A 298 7.85 -0.80 1.31
C GLY A 298 7.68 -0.59 2.81
N ALA A 299 8.37 0.36 3.46
CA ALA A 299 8.18 0.65 4.89
C ALA A 299 6.73 1.05 5.23
N GLY A 300 6.12 1.90 4.40
CA GLY A 300 4.71 2.28 4.54
C GLY A 300 3.74 1.13 4.27
N ASP A 301 4.04 0.28 3.28
CA ASP A 301 3.24 -0.92 2.99
C ASP A 301 3.33 -1.92 4.16
N ALA A 302 4.52 -2.09 4.72
CA ALA A 302 4.78 -2.95 5.87
C ALA A 302 4.08 -2.43 7.13
N PHE A 303 4.10 -1.11 7.34
CA PHE A 303 3.32 -0.46 8.39
C PHE A 303 1.83 -0.76 8.24
N ALA A 304 1.27 -0.54 7.04
CA ALA A 304 -0.14 -0.82 6.77
C ALA A 304 -0.46 -2.31 6.96
N GLY A 305 0.40 -3.22 6.48
CA GLY A 305 0.25 -4.67 6.67
C GLY A 305 0.29 -5.08 8.14
N GLY A 306 1.21 -4.49 8.91
CA GLY A 306 1.33 -4.70 10.36
C GLY A 306 0.08 -4.23 11.10
N PHE A 307 -0.38 -3.02 10.81
CA PHE A 307 -1.63 -2.49 11.35
C PHE A 307 -2.81 -3.40 11.02
N LEU A 308 -2.99 -3.75 9.74
CA LEU A 308 -4.10 -4.56 9.26
C LEU A 308 -4.10 -5.94 9.90
N SER A 309 -2.93 -6.54 10.15
CA SER A 309 -2.83 -7.85 10.79
C SER A 309 -3.51 -7.89 12.16
N GLN A 310 -3.39 -6.82 12.95
CA GLN A 310 -4.00 -6.72 14.28
C GLN A 310 -5.44 -6.21 14.18
N TYR A 311 -5.70 -5.29 13.26
CA TYR A 311 -7.02 -4.69 13.08
C TYR A 311 -8.07 -5.73 12.70
N ILE A 312 -7.74 -6.67 11.81
CA ILE A 312 -8.68 -7.73 11.41
C ILE A 312 -8.95 -8.75 12.53
N GLN A 313 -8.09 -8.80 13.56
CA GLN A 313 -8.27 -9.60 14.77
C GLN A 313 -9.07 -8.86 15.86
N GLY A 314 -9.54 -7.64 15.57
CA GLY A 314 -10.29 -6.80 16.49
C GLY A 314 -9.45 -6.35 17.68
N ARG A 315 -8.15 -6.08 17.46
CA ARG A 315 -7.28 -5.48 18.47
C ARG A 315 -7.51 -3.97 18.53
N GLU A 316 -7.19 -3.38 19.67
CA GLU A 316 -7.20 -1.93 19.87
C GLU A 316 -6.23 -1.23 18.91
N LEU A 317 -6.54 0.02 18.55
CA LEU A 317 -5.74 0.81 17.59
C LEU A 317 -4.29 0.94 18.04
N ASP A 318 -4.05 1.07 19.34
CA ASP A 318 -2.72 1.13 19.96
C ASP A 318 -1.85 -0.06 19.59
N VAL A 319 -2.43 -1.27 19.64
CA VAL A 319 -1.75 -2.52 19.28
C VAL A 319 -1.52 -2.57 17.77
N CYS A 320 -2.49 -2.10 16.99
CA CYS A 320 -2.38 -2.04 15.54
C CYS A 320 -1.22 -1.12 15.10
N ILE A 321 -1.12 0.09 15.68
CA ILE A 321 -0.04 1.03 15.38
C ILE A 321 1.32 0.45 15.81
N LYS A 322 1.43 -0.10 17.02
CA LYS A 322 2.68 -0.75 17.49
C LYS A 322 3.13 -1.88 16.57
N CYS A 323 2.20 -2.70 16.08
CA CYS A 323 2.51 -3.76 15.12
C CYS A 323 2.94 -3.21 13.75
N GLY A 324 2.30 -2.13 13.29
CA GLY A 324 2.70 -1.42 12.08
C GLY A 324 4.14 -0.89 12.18
N ILE A 325 4.47 -0.20 13.27
CA ILE A 325 5.83 0.30 13.54
C ILE A 325 6.82 -0.87 13.57
N TRP A 326 6.50 -1.95 14.29
CA TRP A 326 7.35 -3.14 14.35
C TRP A 326 7.59 -3.74 12.97
N ALA A 327 6.54 -3.92 12.16
CA ALA A 327 6.65 -4.49 10.83
C ALA A 327 7.51 -3.61 9.90
N ALA A 328 7.29 -2.30 9.89
CA ALA A 328 8.13 -1.36 9.15
C ALA A 328 9.60 -1.48 9.55
N ARG A 329 9.91 -1.55 10.85
CA ARG A 329 11.29 -1.75 11.35
C ARG A 329 11.91 -3.05 10.86
N GLN A 330 11.15 -4.14 10.74
CA GLN A 330 11.67 -5.41 10.21
C GLN A 330 11.97 -5.36 8.72
N ILE A 331 11.17 -4.61 7.96
CA ILE A 331 11.29 -4.53 6.50
C ILE A 331 12.43 -3.61 6.10
N VAL A 332 12.62 -2.47 6.78
CA VAL A 332 13.67 -1.51 6.37
C VAL A 332 15.11 -2.05 6.51
N GLN A 333 15.27 -3.17 7.19
CA GLN A 333 16.54 -3.88 7.36
C GLN A 333 16.84 -4.88 6.24
N ARG A 334 16.01 -4.91 5.18
CA ARG A 334 16.12 -5.84 4.05
C ARG A 334 15.81 -5.13 2.75
N SER A 335 16.30 -5.66 1.63
CA SER A 335 15.95 -5.13 0.30
C SER A 335 14.49 -5.46 -0.04
N GLY A 336 13.75 -4.43 -0.48
CA GLY A 336 12.33 -4.48 -0.79
C GLY A 336 11.43 -4.88 0.39
N CYS A 337 10.15 -5.09 0.11
CA CYS A 337 9.20 -5.58 1.11
C CYS A 337 9.35 -7.11 1.32
N THR A 338 10.41 -7.51 2.02
CA THR A 338 10.78 -8.93 2.24
C THR A 338 10.95 -9.27 3.71
N PHE A 339 10.63 -10.51 4.09
CA PHE A 339 10.70 -11.01 5.47
C PHE A 339 11.18 -12.47 5.50
N ILE A 340 11.73 -12.89 6.65
CA ILE A 340 12.27 -14.25 6.85
C ILE A 340 11.80 -14.77 8.20
N GLY A 341 11.42 -16.05 8.24
CA GLY A 341 11.06 -16.73 9.48
C GLY A 341 9.71 -16.30 10.04
N LYS A 342 9.43 -16.70 11.28
CA LYS A 342 8.19 -16.37 11.97
C LYS A 342 8.28 -14.96 12.56
N PRO A 343 7.17 -14.19 12.56
CA PRO A 343 7.13 -12.90 13.23
C PRO A 343 7.32 -13.08 14.75
N THR A 344 7.96 -12.10 15.38
CA THR A 344 8.22 -12.10 16.84
C THR A 344 7.51 -10.96 17.56
N PHE A 345 6.54 -10.31 16.91
CA PHE A 345 5.72 -9.29 17.54
C PHE A 345 4.83 -9.91 18.61
N ASP A 346 4.88 -9.36 19.83
CA ASP A 346 3.99 -9.73 20.92
C ASP A 346 2.97 -8.59 21.15
N PRO A 347 1.67 -8.82 20.87
CA PRO A 347 0.64 -7.80 21.06
C PRO A 347 0.34 -7.47 22.53
N PHE A 348 0.91 -8.22 23.49
CA PHE A 348 0.71 -8.04 24.93
C PHE A 348 1.96 -7.51 25.67
N ALA A 349 3.05 -7.25 24.95
CA ALA A 349 4.30 -6.74 25.49
C ALA A 349 4.32 -5.23 25.75
#